data_AF-A0A6J4T4U2-F1
#
_entry.id   AF-A0A6J4T4U2-F1
#
_cell.length_a   1.000
_cell.length_b   1.000
_cell.length_c   1.000
_cell.angle_alpha   90.00
_cell.angle_beta   90.00
_cell.angle_gamma   90.00
#
_symmetry.space_group_name_H-M   'P 1'
#
loop_
_entity.id
_entity.type
_entity.pdbx_description
1 polymer ?
#
loop_
_entity_poly.entity_id
_entity_poly.type
_entity_poly.pdbx_seq_one_letter_code
_entity_poly.pdbx_strand_id
1 'polypeptide(L)' 'LDAAGLTDRETEVLRLIAHGHSNAEIASQLTVSLETVKSHVAHILTKLDARDRTQAVIRAYQSGFITPQ' A
#
# COMPACT_ATOMS: atom_id res chain seq x y z
N LEU A 1 8.29 8.12 4.87
CA LEU A 1 6.83 7.84 4.76
C LEU A 1 6.04 8.08 6.03
N ASP A 2 6.68 8.11 7.20
CA ASP A 2 6.03 8.51 8.46
C ASP A 2 5.30 9.86 8.34
N ALA A 3 5.90 10.81 7.59
CA ALA A 3 5.30 12.11 7.27
C ALA A 3 4.05 12.08 6.35
N ALA A 4 3.76 10.97 5.66
CA ALA A 4 2.60 10.86 4.77
C ALA A 4 1.30 10.48 5.52
N GLY A 5 1.36 10.23 6.84
CA GLY A 5 0.18 9.97 7.65
C GLY A 5 -0.56 8.67 7.29
N LEU A 6 0.16 7.65 6.83
CA LEU A 6 -0.40 6.32 6.63
C LEU A 6 -0.77 5.71 7.99
N THR A 7 -1.97 5.14 8.08
CA THR A 7 -2.37 4.30 9.22
C THR A 7 -1.62 2.97 9.21
N ASP A 8 -1.66 2.23 10.31
CA ASP A 8 -1.13 0.86 10.38
C ASP A 8 -1.69 -0.04 9.28
N ARG A 9 -3.00 0.05 9.01
CA ARG A 9 -3.63 -0.79 7.99
C ARG A 9 -3.21 -0.41 6.58
N GLU A 10 -3.07 0.88 6.29
CA GLU A 10 -2.56 1.34 4.99
C GLU A 10 -1.08 0.97 4.80
N THR A 11 -0.29 1.01 5.87
CA THR A 11 1.11 0.57 5.91
C THR A 11 1.22 -0.91 5.55
N GLU A 12 0.39 -1.76 6.17
CA GLU A 12 0.35 -3.20 5.90
C GLU A 12 -0.07 -3.49 4.45
N VAL A 13 -1.11 -2.82 3.95
CA VAL A 13 -1.54 -2.93 2.55
C VAL A 13 -0.42 -2.50 1.60
N LEU A 14 0.24 -1.37 1.86
CA LEU A 14 1.36 -0.88 1.02
C LEU A 14 2.52 -1.87 0.96
N ARG A 15 2.85 -2.54 2.09
CA ARG A 15 3.86 -3.60 2.10
C ARG A 15 3.45 -4.75 1.19
N LEU A 16 2.22 -5.25 1.29
CA LEU A 16 1.77 -6.35 0.43
C LEU A 16 1.74 -5.96 -1.06
N ILE A 17 1.37 -4.72 -1.38
CA ILE A 17 1.46 -4.19 -2.75
C ILE A 17 2.92 -4.23 -3.24
N ALA A 18 3.89 -3.84 -2.40
CA ALA A 18 5.30 -3.85 -2.76
C ALA A 18 5.87 -5.26 -2.96
N HIS A 19 5.26 -6.28 -2.34
CA HIS A 19 5.56 -7.70 -2.57
C HIS A 19 4.85 -8.29 -3.80
N GLY A 20 4.08 -7.47 -4.54
CA GLY A 20 3.44 -7.88 -5.80
C GLY A 20 2.04 -8.47 -5.64
N HIS A 21 1.47 -8.51 -4.44
CA HIS A 21 0.13 -9.07 -4.24
C HIS A 21 -0.97 -8.27 -4.93
N SER A 22 -1.96 -8.98 -5.46
CA SER A 22 -3.20 -8.42 -6.00
C SER A 22 -4.16 -8.02 -4.87
N ASN A 23 -5.11 -7.12 -5.14
CA ASN A 23 -6.10 -6.71 -4.12
C ASN A 23 -6.90 -7.90 -3.55
N ALA A 24 -7.13 -8.94 -4.35
CA ALA A 24 -7.80 -10.17 -3.90
C ALA A 24 -6.93 -11.00 -2.94
N GLU A 25 -5.63 -11.11 -3.22
CA GLU A 25 -4.67 -11.79 -2.33
C GLU A 25 -4.54 -11.02 -1.01
N ILE A 26 -4.42 -9.69 -1.09
CA ILE A 26 -4.39 -8.80 0.09
C ILE A 26 -5.67 -8.97 0.91
N ALA A 27 -6.84 -8.98 0.27
CA ALA A 27 -8.13 -9.15 0.94
C ALA A 27 -8.17 -10.50 1.71
N SER A 28 -7.69 -11.57 1.08
CA SER A 28 -7.61 -12.89 1.70
C SER A 28 -6.61 -12.92 2.87
N GLN A 29 -5.42 -12.33 2.72
CA GLN A 29 -4.41 -12.31 3.77
C GLN A 29 -4.84 -11.48 4.98
N LEU A 30 -5.53 -10.36 4.75
CA LEU A 30 -5.97 -9.45 5.81
C LEU A 30 -7.34 -9.80 6.39
N THR A 31 -8.00 -10.84 5.84
CA THR A 31 -9.37 -11.27 6.20
C THR A 31 -10.37 -10.11 6.12
N VAL A 32 -10.36 -9.39 4.99
CA VAL A 32 -11.27 -8.26 4.71
C VAL A 32 -11.88 -8.39 3.31
N SER A 33 -12.91 -7.59 3.01
CA SER A 33 -13.51 -7.56 1.68
C SER A 33 -12.58 -6.91 0.64
N LEU A 34 -12.73 -7.31 -0.63
CA LEU A 34 -12.01 -6.70 -1.75
C LEU A 34 -12.23 -5.18 -1.85
N GLU A 35 -13.45 -4.72 -1.57
CA GLU A 35 -13.77 -3.28 -1.55
C GLU A 35 -13.00 -2.53 -0.46
N THR A 36 -12.84 -3.12 0.72
CA THR A 36 -12.04 -2.55 1.80
C THR A 36 -10.60 -2.33 1.37
N VAL A 37 -9.99 -3.31 0.69
CA VAL A 37 -8.64 -3.17 0.13
C VAL A 37 -8.59 -2.07 -0.92
N LYS A 38 -9.57 -1.99 -1.83
CA LYS A 38 -9.62 -0.92 -2.84
C LYS A 38 -9.67 0.47 -2.20
N SER A 39 -10.44 0.65 -1.13
CA SER A 39 -10.49 1.91 -0.38
C SER A 39 -9.15 2.24 0.27
N HIS A 40 -8.47 1.27 0.91
CA HIS A 40 -7.12 1.48 1.44
C HIS A 40 -6.12 1.85 0.33
N VAL A 41 -6.15 1.16 -0.80
CA VAL A 41 -5.29 1.48 -1.96
C VAL A 41 -5.53 2.91 -2.42
N ALA A 42 -6.78 3.33 -2.60
CA ALA A 42 -7.10 4.69 -3.00
C ALA A 42 -6.58 5.74 -2.00
N HIS A 43 -6.73 5.50 -0.71
CA HIS A 43 -6.23 6.41 0.33
C HIS A 43 -4.70 6.47 0.34
N ILE A 44 -4.02 5.32 0.19
CA ILE A 44 -2.56 5.26 0.06
C ILE A 44 -2.11 6.11 -1.14
N LEU A 45 -2.72 5.90 -2.31
CA LEU A 45 -2.38 6.67 -3.52
C LEU A 45 -2.50 8.17 -3.28
N THR A 46 -3.60 8.61 -2.68
CA THR A 46 -3.80 10.02 -2.31
C THR A 46 -2.75 10.53 -1.32
N LYS A 47 -2.50 9.80 -0.23
CA LYS A 47 -1.54 10.19 0.82
C LYS A 47 -0.11 10.22 0.33
N LEU A 48 0.22 9.33 -0.61
CA LEU A 48 1.55 9.27 -1.22
C LEU A 48 1.69 10.21 -2.41
N ASP A 49 0.63 10.90 -2.83
CA ASP A 49 0.57 11.65 -4.09
C ASP A 49 0.97 10.75 -5.29
N ALA A 50 0.61 9.47 -5.21
CA ALA A 50 0.88 8.48 -6.24
C ALA A 50 -0.31 8.34 -7.19
N ARG A 51 -0.06 8.44 -8.49
CA ARG A 51 -1.07 8.30 -9.55
C ARG A 51 -1.50 6.84 -9.78
N ASP A 52 -0.64 5.90 -9.43
CA ASP A 52 -0.85 4.47 -9.63
C ASP A 52 -0.05 3.63 -8.61
N ARG A 53 -0.41 2.35 -8.50
CA ARG A 53 0.22 1.44 -7.53
C ARG A 53 1.72 1.29 -7.73
N THR A 54 2.20 1.38 -8.97
CA THR A 54 3.64 1.26 -9.27
C THR A 54 4.38 2.48 -8.71
N GLN A 55 3.83 3.68 -8.91
CA GLN A 55 4.41 4.89 -8.32
C GLN A 55 4.39 4.85 -6.78
N ALA A 56 3.33 4.31 -6.16
CA ALA A 56 3.28 4.14 -4.70
C ALA A 56 4.41 3.24 -4.18
N VAL A 57 4.67 2.12 -4.87
CA VAL A 57 5.79 1.22 -4.53
C VAL A 57 7.14 1.91 -4.70
N ILE A 58 7.35 2.64 -5.81
CA ILE A 58 8.58 3.41 -6.03
C ILE A 58 8.81 4.42 -4.91
N ARG A 59 7.78 5.20 -4.53
CA ARG A 59 7.88 6.16 -3.42
C ARG A 59 8.19 5.47 -2.09
N ALA A 60 7.63 4.28 -1.86
CA ALA A 60 7.89 3.50 -0.66
C ALA A 60 9.35 3.00 -0.57
N TYR A 61 9.95 2.60 -1.69
CA TYR A 61 11.37 2.29 -1.76
C TYR A 61 12.25 3.54 -1.57
N GLN A 62 11.92 4.64 -2.27
CA GLN A 62 12.69 5.89 -2.19
C GLN A 62 12.70 6.49 -0.79
N SER A 63 11.63 6.29 -0.01
CA SER A 63 11.57 6.76 1.37
C SER A 63 12.24 5.82 2.38
N GLY A 64 12.78 4.69 1.96
CA GLY A 64 13.31 3.64 2.84
C GLY A 64 12.24 2.91 3.67
N PHE A 65 10.96 2.99 3.30
CA PHE A 65 9.87 2.32 4.02
C PHE A 65 9.79 0.85 3.67
N ILE A 66 10.02 0.51 2.40
CA ILE A 66 10.33 -0.84 1.97
C ILE A 66 11.81 -0.90 1.66
N THR A 67 12.50 -1.85 2.28
CA THR A 67 13.84 -2.27 1.87
C THR A 67 13.70 -3.50 0.98
N PRO A 68 14.29 -3.52 -0.23
CA PRO A 68 14.35 -4.73 -1.03
C PRO A 68 15.10 -5.81 -0.23
N GLN A 69 14.55 -7.03 -0.20
CA GLN A 69 15.25 -8.20 0.34
C GLN A 69 16.26 -8.73 -0.66
#